data_AF-A0A429FXH1-F1
#
_entry.id   AF-A0A429FXH1-F1
#
_cell.length_a   1.000
_cell.length_b   1.000
_cell.length_c   1.000
_cell.angle_alpha   90.00
_cell.angle_beta   90.00
_cell.angle_gamma   90.00
#
_symmetry.space_group_name_H-M   'P 1'
#
loop_
_entity.id
_entity.type
_entity.pdbx_description
1 polymer ?
#
loop_
_entity_poly.entity_id
_entity_poly.type
_entity_poly.pdbx_seq_one_letter_code
_entity_poly.pdbx_strand_id
1 'polypeptide(L)'
;MQIGARLRRLRERNGIGRAEAGRAIRGSASKISRLELGRHGFKERDVLDLLDLYGVTDAAERGTLVELVREAKRPGWWTAYGEVVPSWFEQFLGLEQSATTIRNYEVQYVPGLLQTREYARAVIGLEHHDAHPDELVKRLTVRMNRQAVLHRPVGAAALWAIIDEAALRRPIGGPATMRGQLRHLIDVAEHLHNVNIQVLPFAAGGHLALGGPITIMRFAQYDLDDAVYLEQLTGARYPEGAEASRYQEIMDLLAIRAARPARTIEFLKDLLDES
;
A
#
# COMPACT_ATOMS: atom_id res chain seq x y z
N MET A 1 -4.81 11.19 2.41
CA MET A 1 -3.75 11.31 3.44
C MET A 1 -2.80 12.47 3.21
N GLN A 2 -2.42 12.79 1.96
CA GLN A 2 -1.41 13.81 1.63
C GLN A 2 -1.67 15.21 2.21
N ILE A 3 -2.93 15.65 2.26
CA ILE A 3 -3.29 16.98 2.75
C ILE A 3 -3.30 17.11 4.28
N GLY A 4 -3.61 16.03 5.01
CA GLY A 4 -3.72 16.05 6.47
C GLY A 4 -2.38 16.33 7.15
N ALA A 5 -1.34 15.59 6.75
CA ALA A 5 0.02 15.78 7.24
C ALA A 5 0.59 17.16 6.86
N ARG A 6 0.30 17.65 5.65
CA ARG A 6 0.77 18.98 5.21
C ARG A 6 0.08 20.10 5.99
N LEU A 7 -1.23 20.02 6.20
CA LEU A 7 -1.97 20.97 7.04
C LEU A 7 -1.54 20.90 8.52
N ARG A 8 -1.19 19.71 9.04
CA ARG A 8 -0.62 19.55 10.39
C ARG A 8 0.70 20.32 10.52
N ARG A 9 1.61 20.16 9.55
CA ARG A 9 2.90 20.87 9.58
C ARG A 9 2.75 22.38 9.45
N LEU A 10 1.86 22.86 8.57
CA LEU A 10 1.55 24.29 8.48
C LEU A 10 1.02 24.83 9.81
N ARG A 11 0.14 24.07 10.49
CA ARG A 11 -0.34 24.41 11.82
C ARG A 11 0.79 24.50 12.84
N GLU A 12 1.63 23.48 12.91
CA GLU A 12 2.72 23.37 13.89
C GLU A 12 3.80 24.44 13.66
N ARG A 13 4.17 24.72 12.41
CA ARG A 13 5.14 25.78 12.06
C ARG A 13 4.67 27.18 12.43
N ASN A 14 3.36 27.42 12.44
CA ASN A 14 2.78 28.69 12.84
C ASN A 14 2.43 28.74 14.35
N GLY A 15 2.77 27.71 15.13
CA GLY A 15 2.50 27.66 16.57
C GLY A 15 1.02 27.52 16.94
N ILE A 16 0.18 27.09 15.99
CA ILE A 16 -1.28 27.07 16.17
C ILE A 16 -1.72 25.77 16.84
N GLY A 17 -2.57 25.89 17.87
CA GLY A 17 -3.12 24.74 18.58
C GLY A 17 -4.23 24.03 17.78
N ARG A 18 -4.40 22.71 18.00
CA ARG A 18 -5.54 21.97 17.39
C ARG A 18 -6.91 22.52 17.79
N ALA A 19 -7.04 23.03 19.01
CA ALA A 19 -8.29 23.64 19.48
C ALA A 19 -8.63 24.91 18.69
N GLU A 20 -7.63 25.72 18.40
CA GLU A 20 -7.77 26.95 17.62
C GLU A 20 -8.08 26.65 16.15
N ALA A 21 -7.31 25.76 15.51
CA ALA A 21 -7.61 25.27 14.17
C ALA A 21 -9.03 24.67 14.07
N GLY A 22 -9.46 23.95 15.11
CA GLY A 22 -10.82 23.40 15.20
C GLY A 22 -11.88 24.50 15.16
N ARG A 23 -11.70 25.58 15.94
CA ARG A 23 -12.64 26.71 15.96
C ARG A 23 -12.77 27.38 14.59
N ALA A 24 -11.66 27.59 13.87
CA ALA A 24 -11.68 28.22 12.54
C ALA A 24 -12.57 27.47 11.54
N ILE A 25 -12.64 26.15 11.63
CA ILE A 25 -13.48 25.32 10.75
C ILE A 25 -14.80 24.87 11.40
N ARG A 26 -15.23 25.52 12.49
CA ARG A 26 -16.46 25.16 13.25
C ARG A 26 -16.44 23.69 13.69
N GLY A 27 -15.31 23.23 14.22
CA GLY A 27 -15.04 21.87 14.64
C GLY A 27 -14.32 21.78 15.99
N SER A 28 -13.95 20.56 16.39
CA SER A 28 -13.23 20.28 17.63
C SER A 28 -11.75 19.95 17.40
N ALA A 29 -10.93 20.04 18.45
CA ALA A 29 -9.54 19.57 18.41
C ALA A 29 -9.42 18.10 17.99
N SER A 30 -10.38 17.26 18.40
CA SER A 30 -10.49 15.86 17.98
C SER A 30 -10.78 15.72 16.47
N LYS A 31 -11.63 16.59 15.91
CA LYS A 31 -11.86 16.63 14.44
C LYS A 31 -10.56 16.99 13.71
N ILE A 32 -9.82 18.00 14.17
CA ILE A 32 -8.51 18.37 13.58
C ILE A 32 -7.54 17.19 13.66
N SER A 33 -7.41 16.55 14.81
CA SER A 33 -6.53 15.38 14.94
C SER A 33 -6.89 14.29 13.92
N ARG A 34 -8.18 13.98 13.74
CA ARG A 34 -8.62 12.97 12.77
C ARG A 34 -8.37 13.38 11.31
N LEU A 35 -8.58 14.66 10.98
CA LEU A 35 -8.31 15.21 9.66
C LEU A 35 -6.80 15.17 9.33
N GLU A 36 -5.96 15.57 10.28
CA GLU A 36 -4.49 15.54 10.15
C GLU A 36 -3.95 14.13 9.96
N LEU A 37 -4.52 13.17 10.67
CA LEU A 37 -4.20 11.74 10.56
C LEU A 37 -4.85 11.08 9.33
N GLY A 38 -5.54 11.84 8.49
CA GLY A 38 -6.20 11.32 7.28
C GLY A 38 -7.36 10.36 7.54
N ARG A 39 -7.86 10.27 8.78
CA ARG A 39 -9.01 9.43 9.18
C ARG A 39 -10.35 10.04 8.72
N HIS A 40 -10.36 11.32 8.37
CA HIS A 40 -11.50 11.98 7.74
C HIS A 40 -11.03 12.84 6.56
N GLY A 41 -11.87 12.93 5.53
CA GLY A 41 -11.66 13.82 4.39
C GLY A 41 -11.92 15.28 4.76
N PHE A 42 -11.20 16.18 4.09
CA PHE A 42 -11.43 17.61 4.25
C PHE A 42 -12.58 18.09 3.36
N LYS A 43 -13.32 19.08 3.85
CA LYS A 43 -14.15 19.93 2.99
C LYS A 43 -13.27 21.03 2.42
N GLU A 44 -13.48 21.39 1.16
CA GLU A 44 -12.70 22.44 0.49
C GLU A 44 -12.76 23.76 1.27
N ARG A 45 -13.95 24.16 1.73
CA ARG A 45 -14.15 25.29 2.64
C ARG A 45 -13.29 25.18 3.91
N ASP A 46 -13.31 24.03 4.57
CA ASP A 46 -12.55 23.83 5.81
C ASP A 46 -11.03 23.93 5.52
N VAL A 47 -10.54 23.57 4.33
CA VAL A 47 -9.13 23.79 3.96
C VAL A 47 -8.82 25.26 3.74
N LEU A 48 -9.67 25.99 3.02
CA LEU A 48 -9.48 27.42 2.80
C LEU A 48 -9.43 28.19 4.14
N ASP A 49 -10.38 27.92 5.04
CA ASP A 49 -10.44 28.50 6.39
C ASP A 49 -9.14 28.22 7.18
N LEU A 50 -8.56 27.01 7.05
CA LEU A 50 -7.30 26.66 7.71
C LEU A 50 -6.09 27.33 7.06
N LEU A 51 -6.04 27.46 5.74
CA LEU A 51 -4.94 28.11 5.04
C LEU A 51 -4.87 29.61 5.37
N ASP A 52 -6.04 30.24 5.55
CA ASP A 52 -6.14 31.61 6.04
C ASP A 52 -5.60 31.72 7.47
N LEU A 53 -6.03 30.82 8.36
CA LEU A 53 -5.53 30.78 9.73
C LEU A 53 -4.01 30.52 9.80
N TYR A 54 -3.48 29.67 8.92
CA TYR A 54 -2.06 29.31 8.88
C TYR A 54 -1.20 30.33 8.12
N GLY A 55 -1.78 31.43 7.63
CA GLY A 55 -1.04 32.50 6.96
C GLY A 55 -0.48 32.13 5.59
N VAL A 56 -1.03 31.13 4.91
CA VAL A 56 -0.57 30.73 3.57
C VAL A 56 -1.14 31.70 2.54
N THR A 57 -0.31 32.57 1.99
CA THR A 57 -0.72 33.64 1.05
C THR A 57 -0.37 33.35 -0.41
N ASP A 58 0.56 32.43 -0.67
CA ASP A 58 0.93 32.04 -2.04
C ASP A 58 -0.23 31.36 -2.77
N ALA A 59 -0.69 31.97 -3.87
CA ALA A 59 -1.82 31.48 -4.64
C ALA A 59 -1.54 30.11 -5.28
N ALA A 60 -0.29 29.81 -5.66
CA ALA A 60 0.08 28.54 -6.26
C ALA A 60 0.02 27.38 -5.24
N GLU A 61 0.59 27.59 -4.04
CA GLU A 61 0.51 26.61 -2.95
C GLU A 61 -0.95 26.38 -2.50
N ARG A 62 -1.74 27.44 -2.34
CA ARG A 62 -3.18 27.33 -2.01
C ARG A 62 -3.95 26.54 -3.06
N GLY A 63 -3.72 26.86 -4.34
CA GLY A 63 -4.35 26.16 -5.47
C GLY A 63 -4.03 24.66 -5.46
N THR A 64 -2.77 24.31 -5.19
CA THR A 64 -2.32 22.91 -5.12
C THR A 64 -3.01 22.17 -3.96
N LEU A 65 -3.11 22.78 -2.78
CA LEU A 65 -3.78 22.15 -1.64
C LEU A 65 -5.30 21.99 -1.87
N VAL A 66 -5.96 22.95 -2.51
CA VAL A 66 -7.38 22.84 -2.87
C VAL A 66 -7.61 21.75 -3.91
N GLU A 67 -6.77 21.68 -4.94
CA GLU A 67 -6.86 20.59 -5.94
C GLU A 67 -6.62 19.22 -5.30
N LEU A 68 -5.70 19.09 -4.35
CA LEU A 68 -5.53 17.86 -3.58
C LEU A 68 -6.81 17.47 -2.79
N VAL A 69 -7.60 18.42 -2.28
CA VAL A 69 -8.91 18.11 -1.68
C VAL A 69 -9.88 17.60 -2.72
N ARG A 70 -9.95 18.25 -3.88
CA ARG A 70 -10.87 17.89 -4.96
C ARG A 70 -10.55 16.52 -5.52
N GLU A 71 -9.28 16.25 -5.72
CA GLU A 71 -8.78 14.95 -6.18
C GLU A 71 -9.02 13.87 -5.12
N ALA A 72 -8.79 14.17 -3.84
CA ALA A 72 -9.12 13.24 -2.75
C ALA A 72 -10.63 12.95 -2.60
N LYS A 73 -11.50 13.80 -3.16
CA LYS A 73 -12.95 13.58 -3.23
C LYS A 73 -13.40 12.83 -4.48
N ARG A 74 -12.54 12.67 -5.49
CA ARG A 74 -12.88 11.85 -6.64
C ARG A 74 -13.04 10.41 -6.15
N PRO A 75 -14.18 9.74 -6.43
CA PRO A 75 -14.35 8.35 -6.06
C PRO A 75 -13.22 7.53 -6.70
N GLY A 76 -12.47 6.79 -5.88
CA GLY A 76 -11.50 5.84 -6.40
C GLY A 76 -12.20 4.78 -7.26
N TRP A 77 -11.48 4.16 -8.19
CA TRP A 77 -12.07 3.14 -9.08
C TRP A 77 -12.74 1.98 -8.31
N TRP A 78 -12.32 1.74 -7.06
CA TRP A 78 -12.87 0.72 -6.17
C TRP A 78 -14.26 1.05 -5.60
N THR A 79 -14.74 2.30 -5.68
CA THR A 79 -16.05 2.66 -5.13
C THR A 79 -17.20 1.95 -5.85
N ALA A 80 -16.99 1.51 -7.10
CA ALA A 80 -17.92 0.65 -7.83
C ALA A 80 -18.04 -0.77 -7.24
N TYR A 81 -17.15 -1.14 -6.30
CA TYR A 81 -17.04 -2.46 -5.69
C TYR A 81 -17.21 -2.42 -4.16
N GLY A 82 -17.85 -1.37 -3.61
CA GLY A 82 -17.96 -1.15 -2.16
C GLY A 82 -18.64 -2.29 -1.37
N GLU A 83 -19.40 -3.16 -2.02
CA GLU A 83 -19.99 -4.35 -1.40
C GLU A 83 -18.95 -5.43 -1.06
N VAL A 84 -17.84 -5.50 -1.80
CA VAL A 84 -16.76 -6.48 -1.59
C VAL A 84 -15.47 -5.85 -1.06
N VAL A 85 -15.33 -4.53 -1.13
CA VAL A 85 -14.17 -3.79 -0.61
C VAL A 85 -14.50 -3.31 0.79
N PRO A 86 -13.88 -3.87 1.85
CA PRO A 86 -14.10 -3.39 3.20
C PRO A 86 -13.56 -1.96 3.36
N SER A 87 -14.21 -1.17 4.20
CA SER A 87 -13.84 0.24 4.44
C SER A 87 -12.38 0.42 4.90
N TRP A 88 -11.84 -0.52 5.68
CA TRP A 88 -10.43 -0.51 6.10
C TRP A 88 -9.44 -0.71 4.94
N PHE A 89 -9.90 -1.32 3.84
CA PHE A 89 -9.09 -1.59 2.65
C PHE A 89 -9.16 -0.44 1.63
N GLU A 90 -10.24 0.35 1.61
CA GLU A 90 -10.33 1.54 0.75
C GLU A 90 -9.17 2.52 0.99
N GLN A 91 -8.79 2.70 2.26
CA GLN A 91 -7.64 3.54 2.63
C GLN A 91 -6.35 3.02 1.98
N PHE A 92 -6.14 1.71 2.00
CA PHE A 92 -4.98 1.07 1.40
C PHE A 92 -4.95 1.30 -0.11
N LEU A 93 -6.08 1.08 -0.80
CA LEU A 93 -6.18 1.27 -2.25
C LEU A 93 -5.86 2.71 -2.69
N GLY A 94 -6.30 3.70 -1.92
CA GLY A 94 -5.96 5.11 -2.18
C GLY A 94 -4.46 5.41 -2.00
N LEU A 95 -3.83 4.80 -1.00
CA LEU A 95 -2.38 4.92 -0.80
C LEU A 95 -1.60 4.20 -1.91
N GLU A 96 -1.96 2.95 -2.21
CA GLU A 96 -1.33 2.14 -3.25
C GLU A 96 -1.41 2.86 -4.60
N GLN A 97 -2.58 3.43 -4.93
CA GLN A 97 -2.75 4.19 -6.16
C GLN A 97 -1.84 5.42 -6.24
N SER A 98 -1.54 6.07 -5.10
CA SER A 98 -0.77 7.32 -5.04
C SER A 98 0.73 7.10 -4.83
N ALA A 99 1.16 5.87 -4.56
CA ALA A 99 2.54 5.56 -4.23
C ALA A 99 3.46 5.67 -5.46
N THR A 100 4.64 6.24 -5.26
CA THR A 100 5.75 6.20 -6.22
C THR A 100 6.68 5.02 -5.97
N THR A 101 6.75 4.55 -4.72
CA THR A 101 7.49 3.35 -4.36
C THR A 101 6.70 2.53 -3.36
N ILE A 102 6.66 1.22 -3.58
CA ILE A 102 5.99 0.24 -2.74
C ILE A 102 7.04 -0.80 -2.35
N ARG A 103 7.29 -0.97 -1.05
CA ARG A 103 8.10 -2.07 -0.51
C ARG A 103 7.16 -3.03 0.18
N ASN A 104 7.16 -4.29 -0.23
CA ASN A 104 6.23 -5.28 0.27
C ASN A 104 7.00 -6.53 0.69
N TYR A 105 6.71 -7.00 1.90
CA TYR A 105 7.18 -8.27 2.42
C TYR A 105 5.97 -9.18 2.62
N GLU A 106 5.99 -10.35 1.99
CA GLU A 106 4.92 -11.34 2.08
C GLU A 106 5.43 -12.68 2.60
N VAL A 107 4.64 -13.28 3.49
CA VAL A 107 5.00 -14.52 4.19
C VAL A 107 4.19 -15.71 3.70
N GLN A 108 2.88 -15.49 3.44
CA GLN A 108 1.92 -16.57 3.23
C GLN A 108 1.56 -16.76 1.75
N TYR A 109 1.52 -15.67 0.99
CA TYR A 109 1.09 -15.66 -0.41
C TYR A 109 2.05 -14.84 -1.27
N VAL A 110 2.06 -15.08 -2.57
CA VAL A 110 2.72 -14.17 -3.52
C VAL A 110 2.06 -12.77 -3.41
N PRO A 111 2.84 -11.66 -3.43
CA PRO A 111 2.32 -10.30 -3.39
C PRO A 111 1.17 -10.06 -4.34
N GLY A 112 0.06 -9.47 -3.88
CA GLY A 112 -1.13 -9.24 -4.69
C GLY A 112 -0.88 -8.50 -6.01
N LEU A 113 0.13 -7.61 -6.02
CA LEU A 113 0.56 -6.88 -7.22
C LEU A 113 1.30 -7.73 -8.26
N LEU A 114 1.68 -8.96 -7.90
CA LEU A 114 2.44 -9.92 -8.71
C LEU A 114 1.69 -11.24 -8.91
N GLN A 115 0.40 -11.31 -8.56
CA GLN A 115 -0.39 -12.53 -8.71
C GLN A 115 -0.95 -12.67 -10.13
N THR A 116 -0.87 -13.88 -10.69
CA THR A 116 -1.68 -14.28 -11.85
C THR A 116 -3.15 -14.34 -11.48
N ARG A 117 -4.04 -14.28 -12.48
CA ARG A 117 -5.49 -14.35 -12.26
C ARG A 117 -5.90 -15.66 -11.60
N GLU A 118 -5.27 -16.77 -11.98
CA GLU A 118 -5.53 -18.12 -11.47
C GLU A 118 -5.11 -18.24 -10.01
N TYR A 119 -3.90 -17.77 -9.68
CA TYR A 119 -3.40 -17.76 -8.30
C TYR A 119 -4.27 -16.85 -7.41
N ALA A 120 -4.58 -15.64 -7.88
CA ALA A 120 -5.45 -14.71 -7.16
C ALA A 120 -6.83 -15.29 -6.89
N ARG A 121 -7.43 -16.00 -7.87
CA ARG A 121 -8.71 -16.69 -7.70
C ARG A 121 -8.63 -17.74 -6.59
N ALA A 122 -7.54 -18.52 -6.55
CA ALA A 122 -7.35 -19.53 -5.53
C ALA A 122 -7.19 -18.92 -4.12
N VAL A 123 -6.40 -17.85 -3.97
CA VAL A 123 -6.26 -17.13 -2.69
C VAL A 123 -7.60 -16.56 -2.23
N ILE A 124 -8.31 -15.84 -3.11
CA ILE A 124 -9.60 -15.22 -2.79
C ILE A 124 -10.63 -16.26 -2.38
N GLY A 125 -10.66 -17.42 -3.04
CA GLY A 125 -11.54 -18.53 -2.66
C GLY A 125 -11.22 -19.12 -1.29
N LEU A 126 -9.96 -19.08 -0.84
CA LEU A 126 -9.57 -19.51 0.51
C LEU A 126 -9.96 -18.46 1.56
N GLU A 127 -9.64 -17.19 1.32
CA GLU A 127 -9.93 -16.07 2.23
C GLU A 127 -11.43 -15.84 2.42
N HIS A 128 -12.22 -16.11 1.39
CA HIS A 128 -13.66 -15.84 1.33
C HIS A 128 -14.46 -17.09 0.95
N HIS A 129 -14.13 -18.23 1.56
CA HIS A 129 -14.74 -19.54 1.26
C HIS A 129 -16.27 -19.58 1.38
N ASP A 130 -16.86 -18.73 2.22
CA ASP A 130 -18.32 -18.64 2.42
C ASP A 130 -19.01 -17.58 1.52
N ALA A 131 -18.25 -16.86 0.69
CA ALA A 131 -18.81 -15.77 -0.12
C ALA A 131 -19.52 -16.27 -1.38
N HIS A 132 -20.51 -15.50 -1.85
CA HIS A 132 -21.23 -15.81 -3.07
C HIS A 132 -20.31 -15.74 -4.30
N PRO A 133 -20.47 -16.60 -5.33
CA PRO A 133 -19.61 -16.59 -6.52
C PRO A 133 -19.45 -15.22 -7.20
N ASP A 134 -20.51 -14.43 -7.27
CA ASP A 134 -20.46 -13.07 -7.84
C ASP A 134 -19.56 -12.12 -7.04
N GLU A 135 -19.51 -12.28 -5.71
CA GLU A 135 -18.60 -11.51 -4.88
C GLU A 135 -17.15 -11.90 -5.13
N LEU A 136 -16.86 -13.20 -5.29
CA LEU A 136 -15.51 -13.69 -5.62
C LEU A 136 -15.02 -13.11 -6.96
N VAL A 137 -15.90 -13.02 -7.96
CA VAL A 137 -15.58 -12.39 -9.26
C VAL A 137 -15.26 -10.91 -9.11
N LYS A 138 -16.03 -10.18 -8.30
CA LYS A 138 -15.78 -8.76 -8.01
C LYS A 138 -14.47 -8.56 -7.26
N ARG A 139 -14.19 -9.37 -6.23
CA ARG A 139 -12.92 -9.37 -5.48
C ARG A 139 -11.72 -9.65 -6.39
N LEU A 140 -11.84 -10.63 -7.29
CA LEU A 140 -10.81 -10.93 -8.28
C LEU A 140 -10.58 -9.74 -9.21
N THR A 141 -11.65 -9.09 -9.65
CA THR A 141 -11.55 -7.89 -10.51
C THR A 141 -10.81 -6.77 -9.78
N VAL A 142 -11.14 -6.50 -8.52
CA VAL A 142 -10.41 -5.53 -7.68
C VAL A 142 -8.94 -5.93 -7.55
N ARG A 143 -8.62 -7.19 -7.25
CA ARG A 143 -7.25 -7.69 -7.11
C ARG A 143 -6.41 -7.45 -8.37
N MET A 144 -6.98 -7.71 -9.55
CA MET A 144 -6.27 -7.52 -10.82
C MET A 144 -6.14 -6.04 -11.19
N ASN A 145 -7.18 -5.22 -10.96
CA ASN A 145 -7.13 -3.79 -11.26
C ASN A 145 -6.04 -3.04 -10.48
N ARG A 146 -5.71 -3.50 -9.26
CA ARG A 146 -4.60 -2.95 -8.45
C ARG A 146 -3.26 -2.97 -9.18
N GLN A 147 -2.99 -4.00 -9.97
CA GLN A 147 -1.71 -4.19 -10.67
C GLN A 147 -1.41 -3.08 -11.68
N ALA A 148 -2.44 -2.37 -12.15
CA ALA A 148 -2.28 -1.23 -13.05
C ALA A 148 -1.33 -0.14 -12.51
N VAL A 149 -1.11 -0.07 -11.19
CA VAL A 149 -0.11 0.82 -10.58
C VAL A 149 1.32 0.60 -11.11
N LEU A 150 1.67 -0.63 -11.49
CA LEU A 150 3.00 -1.01 -11.98
C LEU A 150 3.19 -0.76 -13.47
N HIS A 151 2.10 -0.59 -14.23
CA HIS A 151 2.12 -0.55 -15.70
C HIS A 151 1.74 0.81 -16.29
N ARG A 152 1.69 1.86 -15.47
CA ARG A 152 1.30 3.20 -15.93
C ARG A 152 2.34 3.75 -16.93
N PRO A 153 1.92 4.32 -18.06
CA PRO A 153 2.86 4.93 -19.00
C PRO A 153 3.72 6.05 -18.38
N VAL A 154 3.15 6.78 -17.42
CA VAL A 154 3.82 7.84 -16.66
C VAL A 154 3.58 7.61 -15.17
N GLY A 155 4.66 7.66 -14.38
CA GLY A 155 4.56 7.51 -12.93
C GLY A 155 4.12 6.11 -12.48
N ALA A 156 4.57 5.06 -13.17
CA ALA A 156 4.47 3.70 -12.66
C ALA A 156 5.19 3.60 -11.31
N ALA A 157 4.56 2.96 -10.33
CA ALA A 157 5.20 2.77 -9.03
C ALA A 157 6.38 1.80 -9.17
N ALA A 158 7.47 2.10 -8.46
CA ALA A 158 8.53 1.15 -8.23
C ALA A 158 8.11 0.15 -7.15
N LEU A 159 8.16 -1.15 -7.45
CA LEU A 159 7.87 -2.22 -6.48
C LEU A 159 9.16 -2.91 -6.06
N TRP A 160 9.33 -3.08 -4.76
CA TRP A 160 10.33 -3.98 -4.17
C TRP A 160 9.60 -5.03 -3.35
N ALA A 161 9.50 -6.24 -3.89
CA ALA A 161 8.84 -7.38 -3.27
C ALA A 161 9.89 -8.31 -2.65
N ILE A 162 9.74 -8.58 -1.36
CA ILE A 162 10.48 -9.62 -0.65
C ILE A 162 9.47 -10.73 -0.35
N ILE A 163 9.70 -11.91 -0.89
CA ILE A 163 8.78 -13.04 -0.79
C ILE A 163 9.45 -14.12 0.05
N ASP A 164 8.83 -14.53 1.13
CA ASP A 164 9.27 -15.69 1.91
C ASP A 164 9.17 -16.96 1.06
N GLU A 165 10.19 -17.83 1.11
CA GLU A 165 10.20 -19.10 0.40
C GLU A 165 8.95 -19.96 0.66
N ALA A 166 8.34 -19.87 1.85
CA ALA A 166 7.10 -20.57 2.17
C ALA A 166 5.93 -20.17 1.25
N ALA A 167 5.85 -18.91 0.84
CA ALA A 167 4.81 -18.43 -0.08
C ALA A 167 4.98 -18.99 -1.50
N LEU A 168 6.21 -19.34 -1.89
CA LEU A 168 6.53 -19.91 -3.20
C LEU A 168 6.42 -21.43 -3.24
N ARG A 169 6.53 -22.10 -2.09
CA ARG A 169 6.43 -23.57 -1.98
C ARG A 169 5.03 -24.08 -1.66
N ARG A 170 4.14 -23.25 -1.12
CA ARG A 170 2.77 -23.67 -0.78
C ARG A 170 1.93 -23.85 -2.06
N PRO A 171 1.30 -25.02 -2.30
CA PRO A 171 0.62 -25.32 -3.57
C PRO A 171 -0.76 -24.66 -3.69
N ILE A 172 -0.81 -23.33 -3.65
CA ILE A 172 -2.07 -22.57 -3.76
C ILE A 172 -2.66 -22.74 -5.17
N GLY A 173 -3.91 -23.22 -5.23
CA GLY A 173 -4.59 -23.51 -6.50
C GLY A 173 -4.03 -24.74 -7.25
N GLY A 174 -3.17 -25.54 -6.60
CA GLY A 174 -2.57 -26.75 -7.15
C GLY A 174 -1.33 -26.51 -8.04
N PRO A 175 -0.66 -27.59 -8.49
CA PRO A 175 0.62 -27.51 -9.18
C PRO A 175 0.61 -26.66 -10.46
N ALA A 176 -0.42 -26.81 -11.30
CA ALA A 176 -0.53 -26.04 -12.55
C ALA A 176 -0.60 -24.52 -12.30
N THR A 177 -1.38 -24.10 -11.29
CA THR A 177 -1.51 -22.70 -10.88
C THR A 177 -0.18 -22.15 -10.37
N MET A 178 0.51 -22.91 -9.51
CA MET A 178 1.82 -22.52 -8.99
C MET A 178 2.87 -22.40 -10.09
N ARG A 179 2.94 -23.37 -11.01
CA ARG A 179 3.87 -23.29 -12.15
C ARG A 179 3.61 -22.06 -13.01
N GLY A 180 2.34 -21.72 -13.25
CA GLY A 180 1.95 -20.47 -13.94
C GLY A 180 2.41 -19.22 -13.17
N GLN A 181 2.20 -19.22 -11.85
CA GLN A 181 2.61 -18.13 -10.97
C GLN A 181 4.13 -17.93 -10.94
N LEU A 182 4.92 -19.01 -10.83
CA LEU A 182 6.38 -18.95 -10.82
C LEU A 182 6.93 -18.42 -12.16
N ARG A 183 6.39 -18.89 -13.29
CA ARG A 183 6.75 -18.36 -14.62
C ARG A 183 6.45 -16.88 -14.74
N HIS A 184 5.32 -16.43 -14.23
CA HIS A 184 4.96 -15.01 -14.22
C HIS A 184 5.93 -14.18 -13.36
N LEU A 185 6.35 -14.67 -12.20
CA LEU A 185 7.35 -13.97 -11.37
C LEU A 185 8.70 -13.84 -12.07
N ILE A 186 9.13 -14.89 -12.78
CA ILE A 186 10.35 -14.86 -13.61
C ILE A 186 10.21 -13.80 -14.71
N ASP A 187 9.11 -13.84 -15.47
CA ASP A 187 8.83 -12.88 -16.55
C ASP A 187 8.83 -11.43 -16.05
N VAL A 188 8.17 -11.17 -14.91
CA VAL A 188 8.15 -9.84 -14.30
C VAL A 188 9.55 -9.41 -13.86
N ALA A 189 10.31 -10.28 -13.20
CA ALA A 189 11.67 -9.97 -12.75
C ALA A 189 12.64 -9.71 -13.92
N GLU A 190 12.42 -10.34 -15.07
CA GLU A 190 13.26 -10.19 -16.28
C GLU A 190 12.87 -8.93 -17.08
N HIS A 191 11.59 -8.57 -17.16
CA HIS A 191 11.11 -7.58 -18.14
C HIS A 191 10.59 -6.26 -17.53
N LEU A 192 10.18 -6.23 -16.24
CA LEU A 192 9.69 -5.00 -15.60
C LEU A 192 10.79 -4.30 -14.79
N HIS A 193 11.41 -3.28 -15.39
CA HIS A 193 12.51 -2.51 -14.78
C HIS A 193 12.14 -1.77 -13.47
N ASN A 194 10.86 -1.49 -13.25
CA ASN A 194 10.36 -0.86 -12.03
C ASN A 194 10.00 -1.89 -10.94
N VAL A 195 10.21 -3.19 -11.16
CA VAL A 195 9.91 -4.26 -10.21
C VAL A 195 11.19 -4.99 -9.81
N ASN A 196 11.45 -5.07 -8.51
CA ASN A 196 12.51 -5.88 -7.94
C ASN A 196 11.88 -6.96 -7.08
N ILE A 197 12.21 -8.22 -7.36
CA ILE A 197 11.76 -9.37 -6.57
C ILE A 197 12.97 -9.97 -5.87
N GLN A 198 12.84 -10.21 -4.58
CA GLN A 198 13.80 -10.93 -3.77
C GLN A 198 13.10 -12.06 -3.04
N VAL A 199 13.80 -13.18 -2.89
CA VAL A 199 13.31 -14.31 -2.10
C VAL A 199 14.05 -14.32 -0.79
N LEU A 200 13.34 -14.50 0.30
CA LEU A 200 13.91 -14.77 1.61
C LEU A 200 13.96 -16.29 1.81
N PRO A 201 15.12 -16.94 1.59
CA PRO A 201 15.21 -18.39 1.65
C PRO A 201 15.18 -18.89 3.08
N PHE A 202 14.76 -20.14 3.30
CA PHE A 202 14.80 -20.79 4.61
C PHE A 202 16.20 -20.82 5.22
N ALA A 203 17.24 -20.89 4.37
CA ALA A 203 18.64 -20.83 4.80
C ALA A 203 19.01 -19.50 5.49
N ALA A 204 18.23 -18.42 5.32
CA ALA A 204 18.42 -17.15 6.03
C ALA A 204 18.09 -17.25 7.53
N GLY A 205 17.44 -18.34 7.97
CA GLY A 205 17.11 -18.62 9.36
C GLY A 205 16.08 -17.66 9.95
N GLY A 206 15.94 -17.69 11.29
CA GLY A 206 15.01 -16.81 12.00
C GLY A 206 15.32 -15.32 11.74
N HIS A 207 14.30 -14.57 11.31
CA HIS A 207 14.38 -13.15 11.04
C HIS A 207 13.35 -12.35 11.85
N LEU A 208 13.52 -11.03 11.95
CA LEU A 208 12.72 -10.15 12.81
C LEU A 208 11.24 -10.03 12.40
N ALA A 209 10.85 -10.45 11.19
CA ALA A 209 9.49 -10.33 10.69
C ALA A 209 8.58 -11.52 11.08
N LEU A 210 8.51 -11.83 12.38
CA LEU A 210 7.62 -12.88 12.92
C LEU A 210 6.15 -12.43 13.02
N GLY A 211 5.82 -11.21 12.58
CA GLY A 211 4.53 -10.56 12.82
C GLY A 211 3.53 -10.55 11.65
N GLY A 212 3.92 -11.01 10.46
CA GLY A 212 3.08 -11.02 9.26
C GLY A 212 3.58 -10.10 8.13
N PRO A 213 2.77 -9.88 7.08
CA PRO A 213 3.16 -9.08 5.92
C PRO A 213 3.30 -7.60 6.27
N ILE A 214 4.21 -6.92 5.59
CA ILE A 214 4.49 -5.49 5.77
C ILE A 214 4.45 -4.84 4.39
N THR A 215 3.67 -3.77 4.24
CA THR A 215 3.75 -2.91 3.06
C THR A 215 4.11 -1.48 3.46
N ILE A 216 5.11 -0.90 2.80
CA ILE A 216 5.56 0.48 3.01
C ILE A 216 5.39 1.22 1.69
N MET A 217 4.64 2.32 1.72
CA MET A 217 4.33 3.14 0.55
C MET A 217 4.94 4.53 0.71
N ARG A 218 5.73 4.93 -0.29
CA ARG A 218 6.31 6.26 -0.41
C ARG A 218 5.62 7.05 -1.51
N PHE A 219 5.57 8.36 -1.36
CA PHE A 219 4.86 9.28 -2.26
C PHE A 219 5.84 10.26 -2.92
N ALA A 220 5.41 10.87 -4.04
CA ALA A 220 6.23 11.82 -4.80
C ALA A 220 6.57 13.09 -4.00
N GLN A 221 5.68 13.52 -3.12
CA GLN A 221 5.87 14.77 -2.36
C GLN A 221 6.86 14.55 -1.22
N TYR A 222 8.01 15.22 -1.29
CA TYR A 222 9.11 15.12 -0.32
C TYR A 222 8.71 15.37 1.14
N ASP A 223 7.57 16.01 1.39
CA ASP A 223 7.10 16.28 2.74
C ASP A 223 6.27 15.13 3.32
N LEU A 224 5.89 14.10 2.57
CA LEU A 224 5.01 13.05 3.09
C LEU A 224 5.81 11.93 3.75
N ASP A 225 5.40 11.57 4.97
CA ASP A 225 5.93 10.38 5.64
C ASP A 225 5.49 9.12 4.88
N ASP A 226 6.37 8.11 4.84
CA ASP A 226 6.05 6.80 4.29
C ASP A 226 4.90 6.17 5.09
N ALA A 227 3.91 5.62 4.39
CA ALA A 227 2.80 4.92 5.02
C ALA A 227 3.14 3.45 5.23
N VAL A 228 3.06 2.98 6.47
CA VAL A 228 3.19 1.56 6.81
C VAL A 228 1.81 0.94 6.90
N TYR A 229 1.62 -0.21 6.26
CA TYR A 229 0.40 -0.99 6.27
C TYR A 229 0.70 -2.41 6.75
N LEU A 230 -0.04 -2.85 7.76
CA LEU A 230 0.01 -4.18 8.33
C LEU A 230 -1.36 -4.84 8.18
N GLU A 231 -1.46 -5.81 7.28
CA GLU A 231 -2.69 -6.56 7.06
C GLU A 231 -2.94 -7.55 8.21
N GLN A 232 -4.20 -7.67 8.61
CA GLN A 232 -4.66 -8.62 9.61
C GLN A 232 -5.88 -9.35 9.04
N LEU A 233 -6.21 -10.51 9.60
CA LEU A 233 -7.29 -11.37 9.10
C LEU A 233 -8.63 -10.64 8.86
N THR A 234 -8.98 -9.68 9.73
CA THR A 234 -10.27 -8.96 9.69
C THR A 234 -10.12 -7.45 9.55
N GLY A 235 -8.91 -6.94 9.30
CA GLY A 235 -8.64 -5.51 9.29
C GLY A 235 -7.20 -5.16 8.96
N ALA A 236 -6.79 -3.94 9.32
CA ALA A 236 -5.42 -3.51 9.12
C ALA A 236 -5.01 -2.44 10.12
N ARG A 237 -3.70 -2.28 10.28
CA ARG A 237 -3.09 -1.19 11.07
C ARG A 237 -2.23 -0.30 10.18
N TYR A 238 -2.20 0.98 10.54
CA TYR A 238 -1.32 2.00 9.97
C TYR A 238 -0.46 2.60 11.09
N PRO A 239 0.69 1.99 11.41
CA PRO A 239 1.64 2.55 12.37
C PRO A 239 2.12 3.95 11.96
N GLU A 240 2.44 4.78 12.95
CA GLU A 240 2.96 6.14 12.75
C GLU A 240 4.13 6.40 13.72
N GLY A 241 4.94 7.43 13.43
CA GLY A 241 6.05 7.86 14.29
C GLY A 241 7.08 6.74 14.52
N ALA A 242 7.51 6.57 15.77
CA ALA A 242 8.54 5.59 16.12
C ALA A 242 8.16 4.14 15.80
N GLU A 243 6.86 3.80 15.83
CA GLU A 243 6.41 2.45 15.42
C GLU A 243 6.63 2.25 13.91
N ALA A 244 6.28 3.25 13.09
CA ALA A 244 6.52 3.19 11.64
C ALA A 244 8.01 3.08 11.30
N SER A 245 8.87 3.86 11.97
CA SER A 245 10.33 3.80 11.80
C SER A 245 10.89 2.40 12.06
N ARG A 246 10.38 1.71 13.10
CA ARG A 246 10.79 0.34 13.40
C ARG A 246 10.46 -0.64 12.27
N TYR A 247 9.30 -0.49 11.62
CA TYR A 247 8.96 -1.34 10.45
C TYR A 247 9.81 -1.03 9.22
N GLN A 248 10.22 0.22 9.03
CA GLN A 248 11.16 0.59 7.97
C GLN A 248 12.53 -0.06 8.18
N GLU A 249 13.07 0.00 9.40
CA GLU A 249 14.31 -0.67 9.78
C GLU A 249 14.24 -2.19 9.56
N ILE A 250 13.13 -2.83 9.94
CA ILE A 250 12.91 -4.26 9.70
C ILE A 250 12.92 -4.56 8.20
N MET A 251 12.25 -3.75 7.38
CA MET A 251 12.23 -3.93 5.93
C MET A 251 13.62 -3.81 5.31
N ASP A 252 14.47 -2.92 5.84
CA ASP A 252 15.87 -2.79 5.40
C ASP A 252 16.69 -4.04 5.76
N LEU A 253 16.53 -4.56 6.98
CA LEU A 253 17.19 -5.79 7.41
C LEU A 253 16.74 -7.02 6.61
N LEU A 254 15.46 -7.10 6.23
CA LEU A 254 14.94 -8.15 5.36
C LEU A 254 15.60 -8.09 3.98
N ALA A 255 15.70 -6.89 3.39
CA ALA A 255 16.32 -6.70 2.07
C ALA A 255 17.81 -7.10 2.05
N ILE A 256 18.51 -6.97 3.19
CA ILE A 256 19.92 -7.40 3.30
C ILE A 256 20.03 -8.93 3.35
N ARG A 257 19.07 -9.61 3.99
CA ARG A 257 19.09 -11.07 4.17
C ARG A 257 18.50 -11.85 3.00
N ALA A 258 17.56 -11.23 2.28
CA ALA A 258 16.97 -11.84 1.11
C ALA A 258 18.00 -12.01 0.00
N ALA A 259 17.76 -13.00 -0.87
CA ALA A 259 18.57 -13.24 -2.05
C ALA A 259 18.63 -11.98 -2.91
N ARG A 260 19.82 -11.70 -3.46
CA ARG A 260 19.97 -10.63 -4.45
C ARG A 260 19.03 -10.90 -5.64
N PRO A 261 18.48 -9.86 -6.30
CA PRO A 261 17.54 -10.04 -7.40
C PRO A 261 18.03 -11.00 -8.51
N ALA A 262 19.33 -10.98 -8.84
CA ALA A 262 19.92 -11.90 -9.82
C ALA A 262 19.81 -13.39 -9.42
N ARG A 263 19.95 -13.70 -8.12
CA ARG A 263 19.81 -15.07 -7.59
C ARG A 263 18.35 -15.49 -7.44
N THR A 264 17.43 -14.54 -7.38
CA THR A 264 15.99 -14.83 -7.30
C THR A 264 15.47 -15.52 -8.56
N ILE A 265 15.92 -15.12 -9.75
CA ILE A 265 15.49 -15.76 -11.00
C ILE A 265 15.94 -17.22 -11.05
N GLU A 266 17.18 -17.52 -10.68
CA GLU A 266 17.70 -18.89 -10.60
C GLU A 266 16.87 -19.72 -9.60
N PHE A 267 16.66 -19.19 -8.40
CA PHE A 267 15.85 -19.85 -7.37
C PHE A 267 14.43 -20.19 -7.85
N LEU A 268 13.77 -19.27 -8.57
CA LEU A 268 12.44 -19.49 -9.13
C LEU A 268 12.44 -20.54 -10.25
N LYS A 269 13.51 -20.61 -11.06
CA LYS A 269 13.69 -21.63 -12.10
C LYS A 269 13.87 -23.01 -11.48
N ASP A 270 14.70 -23.14 -10.45
CA ASP A 270 14.90 -24.39 -9.72
C ASP A 270 13.57 -24.91 -9.13
N LEU A 271 12.81 -24.03 -8.48
CA LEU A 271 11.47 -24.36 -7.94
C LEU A 271 10.49 -24.83 -9.02
N LEU A 272 10.54 -24.22 -10.21
CA LEU A 272 9.68 -24.58 -11.34
C LEU A 272 10.02 -25.96 -11.91
N ASP A 273 11.27 -26.40 -11.79
CA ASP A 273 11.73 -27.72 -12.24
C ASP A 273 11.41 -28.81 -11.20
N GLU A 274 11.34 -28.46 -9.92
CA GLU A 274 10.88 -29.34 -8.82
C GLU A 274 9.37 -29.62 -8.82
N SER A 275 8.55 -28.74 -9.43
CA SER A 275 7.08 -28.68 -9.27
C SER A 275 6.25 -29.50 -10.26
#